data_AF-A0A370LRP3-F1
#
_entry.id   AF-A0A370LRP3-F1
#
_cell.length_a   1.000
_cell.length_b   1.000
_cell.length_c   1.000
_cell.angle_alpha   90.00
_cell.angle_beta   90.00
_cell.angle_gamma   90.00
#
_symmetry.space_group_name_H-M   'P 1'
#
loop_
_entity.id
_entity.type
_entity.pdbx_description
1 polymer ?
#
loop_
_entity_poly.entity_id
_entity_poly.type
_entity_poly.pdbx_seq_one_letter_code
_entity_poly.pdbx_strand_id
1 'polypeptide(L)'
;MLVPTENERKFLLHEDSEKIFKNKAHHIKHIRQGYLGFSKGMSLRIRETNNHRYTLTFKQKVNNRVVEIEKKMDKRDFEDLWTVSVNKLEKIRYDINFFDYDNNPYLWEVDAFKDHEHKTYIIIAEHEMPEGDESPHFIPDLISENLIYSVPDSDDRFASKKVADVKYAKKLYESLIKKLDLISSL
;
A
#
# COMPACT_ATOMS: atom_id res chain seq x y z
N MET A 1 -11.81 -19.53 13.29
CA MET A 1 -10.97 -19.04 12.19
C MET A 1 -9.88 -18.19 12.81
N LEU A 2 -8.61 -18.56 12.63
CA LEU A 2 -7.48 -17.71 13.01
C LEU A 2 -7.57 -16.44 12.15
N VAL A 3 -7.60 -15.28 12.79
CA VAL A 3 -7.49 -13.99 12.09
C VAL A 3 -6.03 -13.91 11.65
N PRO A 4 -5.72 -13.73 10.35
CA PRO A 4 -4.34 -13.62 9.90
C PRO A 4 -3.65 -12.46 10.63
N THR A 5 -2.46 -12.70 11.17
CA THR A 5 -1.57 -11.61 11.56
C THR A 5 -1.05 -10.98 10.26
N GLU A 6 -1.37 -9.70 10.02
CA GLU A 6 -0.82 -8.93 8.89
C GLU A 6 0.70 -8.90 9.02
N ASN A 7 1.41 -9.63 8.14
CA ASN A 7 2.87 -9.67 8.07
C ASN A 7 3.30 -9.26 6.66
N GLU A 8 3.30 -7.96 6.41
CA GLU A 8 3.65 -7.40 5.10
C GLU A 8 5.04 -6.74 5.10
N ARG A 9 5.65 -6.67 3.91
CA ARG A 9 6.82 -5.81 3.65
C ARG A 9 6.51 -4.82 2.55
N LYS A 10 7.10 -3.62 2.69
CA LYS A 10 6.87 -2.49 1.80
C LYS A 10 8.14 -2.11 1.06
N PHE A 11 7.95 -1.69 -0.19
CA PHE A 11 9.02 -1.35 -1.11
C PHE A 11 8.63 -0.06 -1.85
N LEU A 12 9.42 0.99 -1.67
CA LEU A 12 9.25 2.24 -2.41
C LEU A 12 9.82 2.07 -3.82
N LEU A 13 9.01 2.34 -4.82
CA LEU A 13 9.37 2.20 -6.23
C LEU A 13 9.40 3.56 -6.93
N HIS A 14 10.13 3.62 -8.05
CA HIS A 14 10.17 4.78 -8.93
C HIS A 14 8.78 5.18 -9.43
N GLU A 15 8.40 6.45 -9.28
CA GLU A 15 7.03 6.90 -9.60
C GLU A 15 6.67 6.83 -11.10
N ASP A 16 7.67 6.87 -11.99
CA ASP A 16 7.53 6.77 -13.45
C ASP A 16 7.39 5.32 -13.94
N SER A 17 7.62 4.33 -13.07
CA SER A 17 7.50 2.90 -13.40
C SER A 17 6.05 2.38 -13.44
N GLU A 18 5.04 3.21 -13.13
CA GLU A 18 3.63 2.79 -13.10
C GLU A 18 3.17 2.06 -14.38
N LYS A 19 3.60 2.56 -15.54
CA LYS A 19 3.22 1.97 -16.84
C LYS A 19 3.69 0.52 -16.97
N ILE A 20 4.84 0.19 -16.39
CA ILE A 20 5.39 -1.17 -16.38
C ILE A 20 4.46 -2.09 -15.58
N PHE A 21 4.08 -1.69 -14.37
CA PHE A 21 3.18 -2.47 -13.51
C PHE A 21 1.79 -2.63 -14.12
N LYS A 22 1.24 -1.57 -14.71
CA LYS A 22 -0.03 -1.63 -15.44
C LYS A 22 -0.05 -2.71 -16.51
N ASN A 23 1.05 -2.88 -17.25
CA ASN A 23 1.14 -3.87 -18.33
C ASN A 23 1.33 -5.31 -17.83
N LYS A 24 1.79 -5.49 -16.59
CA LYS A 24 2.05 -6.80 -15.98
C LYS A 24 0.94 -7.26 -15.03
N ALA A 25 0.08 -6.34 -14.59
CA ALA A 25 -1.01 -6.63 -13.67
C ALA A 25 -2.02 -7.60 -14.25
N HIS A 26 -2.40 -8.60 -13.47
CA HIS A 26 -3.51 -9.50 -13.80
C HIS A 26 -4.85 -8.95 -13.26
N HIS A 27 -4.81 -8.14 -12.21
CA HIS A 27 -5.94 -7.34 -11.74
C HIS A 27 -5.54 -5.89 -11.47
N ILE A 28 -6.43 -4.96 -11.81
CA ILE A 28 -6.26 -3.52 -11.58
C ILE A 28 -7.44 -3.03 -10.76
N LYS A 29 -7.18 -2.42 -9.60
CA LYS A 29 -8.22 -1.88 -8.70
C LYS A 29 -8.07 -0.36 -8.58
N HIS A 30 -9.13 0.37 -8.87
CA HIS A 30 -9.27 1.76 -8.48
C HIS A 30 -9.80 1.80 -7.05
N ILE A 31 -9.09 2.51 -6.17
CA ILE A 31 -9.38 2.52 -4.75
C ILE A 31 -9.54 3.96 -4.29
N ARG A 32 -10.74 4.28 -3.76
CA ARG A 32 -10.99 5.49 -2.96
C ARG A 32 -11.02 5.09 -1.50
N GLN A 33 -10.23 5.77 -0.67
CA GLN A 33 -10.07 5.37 0.72
C GLN A 33 -10.11 6.60 1.64
N GLY A 34 -10.94 6.52 2.68
CA GLY A 34 -11.09 7.54 3.70
C GLY A 34 -10.77 6.97 5.09
N TYR A 35 -10.06 7.73 5.92
CA TYR A 35 -9.87 7.41 7.33
C TYR A 35 -10.83 8.24 8.17
N LEU A 36 -11.62 7.58 9.01
CA LEU A 36 -12.51 8.21 9.99
C LEU A 36 -11.77 8.53 11.29
N GLY A 37 -10.74 7.76 11.60
CA GLY A 37 -9.85 7.98 12.74
C GLY A 37 -8.65 7.05 12.68
N PHE A 38 -7.53 7.49 13.22
CA PHE A 38 -6.33 6.66 13.33
C PHE A 38 -5.43 7.15 14.46
N SER A 39 -4.67 6.23 15.04
CA SER A 39 -3.60 6.53 15.99
C SER A 39 -2.46 5.52 15.78
N LYS A 40 -1.45 5.50 16.66
CA LYS A 40 -0.38 4.50 16.58
C LYS A 40 -0.98 3.10 16.79
N GLY A 41 -0.83 2.23 15.80
CA GLY A 41 -1.39 0.88 15.82
C GLY A 41 -2.91 0.78 15.61
N MET A 42 -3.65 1.87 15.37
CA MET A 42 -5.10 1.83 15.13
C MET A 42 -5.50 2.58 13.86
N SER A 43 -6.50 2.06 13.15
CA SER A 43 -7.18 2.79 12.07
C SER A 43 -8.62 2.33 11.90
N LEU A 44 -9.52 3.30 11.72
CA LEU A 44 -10.88 3.11 11.22
C LEU A 44 -10.99 3.74 9.83
N ARG A 45 -11.37 2.93 8.85
CA ARG A 45 -11.23 3.26 7.44
C ARG A 45 -12.44 2.82 6.63
N ILE A 46 -12.89 3.67 5.71
CA ILE A 46 -13.81 3.31 4.63
C ILE A 46 -13.04 3.14 3.32
N ARG A 47 -13.48 2.23 2.46
CA ARG A 47 -12.85 1.97 1.16
C ARG A 47 -13.90 1.58 0.13
N GLU A 48 -13.86 2.27 -1.01
CA GLU A 48 -14.51 1.85 -2.25
C GLU A 48 -13.45 1.22 -3.17
N THR A 49 -13.76 0.06 -3.73
CA THR A 49 -12.99 -0.54 -4.83
C THR A 49 -13.87 -0.69 -6.07
N ASN A 50 -13.31 -1.21 -7.17
CA ASN A 50 -14.05 -1.58 -8.38
C ASN A 50 -15.41 -2.24 -8.10
N ASN A 51 -16.34 -2.04 -9.05
CA ASN A 51 -17.71 -2.56 -8.99
C ASN A 51 -18.49 -2.07 -7.77
N HIS A 52 -18.22 -0.85 -7.30
CA HIS A 52 -18.93 -0.21 -6.19
C HIS A 52 -18.97 -1.10 -4.94
N ARG A 53 -17.83 -1.72 -4.61
CA ARG A 53 -17.69 -2.50 -3.37
C ARG A 53 -17.22 -1.57 -2.27
N TYR A 54 -18.09 -1.35 -1.28
CA TYR A 54 -17.81 -0.47 -0.15
C TYR A 54 -17.56 -1.29 1.12
N THR A 55 -16.52 -0.92 1.86
CA THR A 55 -16.09 -1.61 3.08
C THR A 55 -15.73 -0.62 4.18
N LEU A 56 -16.08 -0.95 5.43
CA LEU A 56 -15.58 -0.33 6.64
C LEU A 56 -14.63 -1.33 7.32
N THR A 57 -13.40 -0.91 7.58
CA THR A 57 -12.37 -1.71 8.25
C THR A 57 -11.91 -1.01 9.52
N PHE A 58 -11.95 -1.72 10.64
CA PHE A 58 -11.25 -1.37 11.87
C PHE A 58 -10.03 -2.27 12.03
N LYS A 59 -8.85 -1.69 12.23
CA LYS A 59 -7.61 -2.40 12.56
C LYS A 59 -7.06 -1.90 13.89
N GLN A 60 -6.63 -2.81 14.76
CA GLN A 60 -5.96 -2.52 16.03
C GLN A 60 -4.81 -3.49 16.26
N LYS A 61 -3.59 -2.97 16.39
CA LYS A 61 -2.42 -3.73 16.84
C LYS A 61 -2.57 -4.04 18.33
N VAL A 62 -2.45 -5.31 18.68
CA VAL A 62 -2.48 -5.84 20.04
C VAL A 62 -1.29 -6.79 20.18
N ASN A 63 -0.28 -6.38 20.95
CA ASN A 63 1.02 -7.08 21.03
C ASN A 63 1.61 -7.29 19.62
N ASN A 64 1.87 -8.55 19.24
CA ASN A 64 2.49 -8.94 17.97
C ASN A 64 1.46 -9.26 16.87
N ARG A 65 0.17 -8.97 17.08
CA ARG A 65 -0.88 -9.24 16.09
C ARG A 65 -1.74 -8.03 15.79
N VAL A 66 -2.45 -8.08 14.67
CA VAL A 66 -3.47 -7.09 14.29
C VAL A 66 -4.85 -7.72 14.39
N VAL A 67 -5.75 -7.09 15.16
CA VAL A 67 -7.17 -7.40 15.13
C VAL A 67 -7.79 -6.59 14.01
N GLU A 68 -8.35 -7.27 13.02
CA GLU A 68 -9.05 -6.65 11.90
C GLU A 68 -10.52 -7.05 11.89
N ILE A 69 -11.40 -6.07 11.76
CA ILE A 69 -12.84 -6.24 11.59
C ILE A 69 -13.23 -5.51 10.31
N GLU A 70 -13.68 -6.25 9.30
CA GLU A 70 -14.19 -5.70 8.05
C GLU A 70 -15.69 -5.95 7.91
N LYS A 71 -16.43 -4.93 7.51
CA LYS A 71 -17.85 -5.04 7.14
C LYS A 71 -18.10 -4.42 5.78
N LYS A 72 -18.95 -5.07 4.99
CA LYS A 72 -19.55 -4.45 3.80
C LYS A 72 -20.48 -3.32 4.23
N MET A 73 -20.56 -2.29 3.42
CA MET A 73 -21.50 -1.18 3.58
C MET A 73 -22.14 -0.84 2.24
N ASP A 74 -23.20 -0.05 2.25
CA ASP A 74 -23.79 0.46 1.03
C ASP A 74 -23.12 1.76 0.58
N LYS A 75 -23.49 2.22 -0.62
CA LYS A 75 -22.96 3.44 -1.22
C LYS A 75 -23.32 4.69 -0.41
N ARG A 76 -24.53 4.75 0.15
CA ARG A 76 -25.03 5.93 0.87
C ARG A 76 -24.18 6.15 2.12
N ASP A 77 -24.02 5.11 2.93
CA ASP A 77 -23.19 5.17 4.14
C ASP A 77 -21.74 5.52 3.82
N PHE A 78 -21.20 4.97 2.72
CA PHE A 78 -19.85 5.31 2.26
C PHE A 78 -19.71 6.80 1.91
N GLU A 79 -20.61 7.36 1.11
CA GLU A 79 -20.53 8.77 0.69
C GLU A 79 -20.75 9.72 1.87
N ASP A 80 -21.68 9.40 2.79
CA ASP A 80 -21.89 10.18 4.01
C ASP A 80 -20.60 10.20 4.87
N LEU A 81 -19.99 9.03 5.10
CA LEU A 81 -18.74 8.89 5.85
C LEU A 81 -17.52 9.47 5.11
N TRP A 82 -17.54 9.48 3.78
CA TRP A 82 -16.50 10.10 2.97
C TRP A 82 -16.41 11.59 3.27
N THR A 83 -17.52 12.30 3.41
CA THR A 83 -17.50 13.75 3.68
C THR A 83 -16.74 14.11 4.95
N VAL A 84 -16.89 13.30 6.00
CA VAL A 84 -16.32 13.52 7.34
C VAL A 84 -14.98 12.81 7.58
N SER A 85 -14.43 12.10 6.59
CA SER A 85 -13.13 11.43 6.73
C SER A 85 -12.01 12.45 6.96
N VAL A 86 -11.23 12.25 8.04
CA VAL A 86 -10.14 13.13 8.46
C VAL A 86 -8.92 13.07 7.55
N ASN A 87 -8.82 12.00 6.75
CA ASN A 87 -7.81 11.88 5.71
C ASN A 87 -8.35 11.03 4.55
N LYS A 88 -7.95 11.33 3.32
CA LYS A 88 -8.47 10.71 2.09
C LYS A 88 -7.33 10.44 1.13
N LEU A 89 -7.42 9.34 0.39
CA LEU A 89 -6.52 9.05 -0.71
C LEU A 89 -7.24 8.32 -1.83
N GLU A 90 -6.68 8.45 -3.03
CA GLU A 90 -7.00 7.63 -4.18
C GLU A 90 -5.73 6.91 -4.64
N LYS A 91 -5.87 5.66 -5.06
CA LYS A 91 -4.78 4.88 -5.63
C LYS A 91 -5.27 3.91 -6.68
N ILE A 92 -4.38 3.52 -7.58
CA ILE A 92 -4.57 2.36 -8.45
C ILE A 92 -3.66 1.25 -7.92
N ARG A 93 -4.25 0.11 -7.59
CA ARG A 93 -3.52 -1.09 -7.18
C ARG A 93 -3.39 -2.04 -8.36
N TYR A 94 -2.16 -2.43 -8.63
CA TYR A 94 -1.78 -3.43 -9.62
C TYR A 94 -1.42 -4.71 -8.89
N ASP A 95 -2.31 -5.70 -8.97
CA ASP A 95 -2.05 -7.04 -8.45
C ASP A 95 -1.20 -7.78 -9.49
N ILE A 96 -0.04 -8.29 -9.09
CA ILE A 96 0.90 -9.00 -9.96
C ILE A 96 1.24 -10.35 -9.31
N ASN A 97 0.97 -11.44 -10.03
CA ASN A 97 1.36 -12.77 -9.59
C ASN A 97 2.75 -13.08 -10.15
N PHE A 98 3.59 -13.61 -9.29
CA PHE A 98 4.87 -14.18 -9.65
C PHE A 98 4.96 -15.61 -9.11
N PHE A 99 6.02 -16.32 -9.47
CA PHE A 99 6.28 -17.69 -9.07
C PHE A 99 7.67 -17.78 -8.46
N ASP A 100 7.79 -18.50 -7.35
CA ASP A 100 9.10 -18.71 -6.71
C ASP A 100 9.86 -19.84 -7.42
N TYR A 101 11.03 -20.21 -6.90
CA TYR A 101 11.84 -21.29 -7.46
C TYR A 101 11.12 -22.66 -7.46
N ASP A 102 10.11 -22.84 -6.61
CA ASP A 102 9.30 -24.06 -6.47
C ASP A 102 7.96 -23.98 -7.23
N ASN A 103 7.75 -22.92 -8.04
CA ASN A 103 6.51 -22.61 -8.75
C ASN A 103 5.29 -22.32 -7.86
N ASN A 104 5.49 -21.89 -6.62
CA ASN A 104 4.38 -21.41 -5.79
C ASN A 104 4.02 -19.97 -6.21
N PRO A 105 2.72 -19.68 -6.44
CA PRO A 105 2.30 -18.34 -6.76
C PRO A 105 2.38 -17.45 -5.52
N TYR A 106 2.92 -16.25 -5.68
CA TYR A 106 2.82 -15.21 -4.66
C TYR A 106 2.40 -13.88 -5.28
N LEU A 107 1.57 -13.16 -4.52
CA LEU A 107 0.95 -11.92 -4.93
C LEU A 107 1.77 -10.73 -4.44
N TRP A 108 2.00 -9.79 -5.34
CA TRP A 108 2.48 -8.45 -5.03
C TRP A 108 1.39 -7.44 -5.35
N GLU A 109 1.12 -6.54 -4.41
CA GLU A 109 0.18 -5.44 -4.57
C GLU A 109 0.98 -4.15 -4.79
N VAL A 110 0.98 -3.60 -6.00
CA VAL A 110 1.69 -2.36 -6.32
C VAL A 110 0.72 -1.18 -6.34
N ASP A 111 0.82 -0.30 -5.36
CA ASP A 111 -0.05 0.86 -5.19
C ASP A 111 0.56 2.13 -5.80
N ALA A 112 -0.05 2.64 -6.86
CA ALA A 112 0.22 3.97 -7.40
C ALA A 112 -0.75 5.00 -6.81
N PHE A 113 -0.28 5.81 -5.87
CA PHE A 113 -1.09 6.83 -5.20
C PHE A 113 -1.28 8.06 -6.09
N LYS A 114 -2.53 8.56 -6.15
CA LYS A 114 -2.97 9.58 -7.09
C LYS A 114 -3.26 10.91 -6.40
N ASP A 115 -2.73 11.99 -6.94
CA ASP A 115 -3.11 13.33 -6.51
C ASP A 115 -4.45 13.76 -7.13
N HIS A 116 -4.88 14.98 -6.84
CA HIS A 116 -6.13 15.56 -7.33
C HIS A 116 -6.17 15.75 -8.86
N GLU A 117 -5.02 15.69 -9.55
CA GLU A 117 -4.93 15.70 -11.01
C GLU A 117 -4.81 14.28 -11.58
N HIS A 118 -5.00 13.25 -10.75
CA HIS A 118 -4.81 11.84 -11.06
C HIS A 118 -3.39 11.46 -11.50
N LYS A 119 -2.38 12.26 -11.12
CA LYS A 119 -0.97 11.92 -11.33
C LYS A 119 -0.44 11.07 -10.19
N THR A 120 0.42 10.12 -10.53
CA THR A 120 1.15 9.33 -9.52
C THR A 120 2.19 10.21 -8.83
N TYR A 121 2.22 10.16 -7.50
CA TYR A 121 3.21 10.90 -6.69
C TYR A 121 4.05 10.02 -5.77
N ILE A 122 3.66 8.76 -5.61
CA ILE A 122 4.45 7.74 -4.90
C ILE A 122 3.91 6.36 -5.31
N ILE A 123 4.82 5.40 -5.48
CA ILE A 123 4.49 3.99 -5.71
C ILE A 123 5.05 3.15 -4.57
N ILE A 124 4.18 2.35 -3.95
CA ILE A 124 4.57 1.42 -2.89
C ILE A 124 4.11 0.03 -3.28
N ALA A 125 5.04 -0.92 -3.34
CA ALA A 125 4.69 -2.32 -3.45
C ALA A 125 4.62 -2.97 -2.06
N GLU A 126 3.59 -3.78 -1.86
CA GLU A 126 3.33 -4.57 -0.67
C GLU A 126 3.39 -6.05 -1.03
N HIS A 127 4.04 -6.84 -0.19
CA HIS A 127 4.01 -8.29 -0.24
C HIS A 127 3.61 -8.82 1.13
N GLU A 128 2.46 -9.50 1.18
CA GLU A 128 1.98 -10.22 2.37
C GLU A 128 2.73 -11.54 2.49
N MET A 129 3.29 -11.78 3.67
CA MET A 129 4.09 -12.97 3.98
C MET A 129 3.37 -13.82 5.02
N PRO A 130 3.68 -15.12 5.10
CA PRO A 130 3.28 -15.95 6.23
C PRO A 130 3.71 -15.34 7.58
N GLU A 131 2.92 -15.57 8.63
CA GLU A 131 3.28 -15.13 9.98
C GLU A 131 4.61 -15.75 10.42
N GLY A 132 5.53 -14.90 10.91
CA GLY A 132 6.86 -15.31 11.38
C GLY A 132 7.99 -15.08 10.38
N ASP A 133 7.68 -14.84 9.10
CA ASP A 133 8.69 -14.52 8.09
C ASP A 133 9.24 -13.10 8.29
N GLU A 134 10.57 -12.93 8.25
CA GLU A 134 11.22 -11.63 8.45
C GLU A 134 11.37 -10.83 7.15
N SER A 135 11.46 -11.51 6.00
CA SER A 135 11.65 -10.91 4.68
C SER A 135 11.07 -11.81 3.60
N PRO A 136 10.67 -11.27 2.44
CA PRO A 136 10.32 -12.11 1.30
C PRO A 136 11.50 -12.99 0.93
N HIS A 137 11.23 -14.28 0.69
CA HIS A 137 12.24 -15.23 0.19
C HIS A 137 12.81 -14.81 -1.16
N PHE A 138 12.04 -14.07 -1.94
CA PHE A 138 12.42 -13.59 -3.26
C PHE A 138 11.72 -12.27 -3.60
N ILE A 139 12.48 -11.33 -4.18
CA ILE A 139 11.96 -10.08 -4.75
C ILE A 139 12.08 -10.19 -6.27
N PRO A 140 10.96 -10.17 -7.02
CA PRO A 140 11.00 -10.26 -8.49
C PRO A 140 11.82 -9.15 -9.14
N ASP A 141 12.47 -9.45 -10.26
CA ASP A 141 13.22 -8.48 -11.07
C ASP A 141 12.40 -7.23 -11.39
N LEU A 142 11.11 -7.40 -11.71
CA LEU A 142 10.19 -6.29 -11.96
C LEU A 142 10.12 -5.29 -10.80
N ILE A 143 10.22 -5.77 -9.56
CA ILE A 143 10.21 -4.96 -8.35
C ILE A 143 11.61 -4.42 -8.06
N SER A 144 12.63 -5.28 -8.10
CA SER A 144 14.00 -4.91 -7.73
C SER A 144 14.63 -3.91 -8.71
N GLU A 145 14.37 -4.02 -10.02
CA GLU A 145 14.84 -3.08 -11.04
C GLU A 145 14.24 -1.68 -10.89
N ASN A 146 13.10 -1.55 -10.20
CA ASN A 146 12.40 -0.28 -9.99
C ASN A 146 12.46 0.18 -8.52
N LEU A 147 13.28 -0.48 -7.68
CA LEU A 147 13.33 -0.27 -6.24
C LEU A 147 14.19 0.95 -5.87
N ILE A 148 13.62 1.86 -5.09
CA ILE A 148 14.35 2.97 -4.46
C ILE A 148 14.75 2.59 -3.03
N TYR A 149 13.82 2.01 -2.28
CA TYR A 149 14.01 1.76 -0.85
C TYR A 149 13.18 0.59 -0.35
N SER A 150 13.83 -0.41 0.25
CA SER A 150 13.15 -1.44 1.03
C SER A 150 12.82 -0.88 2.42
N VAL A 151 11.54 -0.86 2.79
CA VAL A 151 11.06 -0.19 4.00
C VAL A 151 11.26 -1.13 5.20
N PRO A 152 12.07 -0.73 6.21
CA PRO A 152 12.17 -1.49 7.46
C PRO A 152 10.81 -1.56 8.16
N ASP A 153 10.50 -2.68 8.83
CA ASP A 153 9.23 -2.84 9.56
C ASP A 153 8.99 -1.75 10.62
N SER A 154 10.06 -1.22 11.21
CA SER A 154 10.00 -0.12 12.18
C SER A 154 9.68 1.25 11.55
N ASP A 155 9.75 1.38 10.22
CA ASP A 155 9.61 2.65 9.50
C ASP A 155 8.15 2.92 9.11
N ASP A 156 7.45 3.62 10.00
CA ASP A 156 6.03 3.92 9.84
C ASP A 156 5.76 5.11 8.88
N ARG A 157 6.78 5.70 8.25
CA ARG A 157 6.65 6.83 7.31
C ARG A 157 5.83 6.46 6.07
N PHE A 158 5.88 5.20 5.66
CA PHE A 158 5.21 4.66 4.47
C PHE A 158 3.81 4.13 4.73
N ALA A 159 3.28 4.28 5.94
CA ALA A 159 1.90 3.89 6.22
C ALA A 159 0.95 4.69 5.30
N SER A 160 -0.01 4.00 4.66
CA SER A 160 -1.02 4.62 3.77
C SER A 160 -1.65 5.90 4.33
N LYS A 161 -1.92 5.94 5.65
CA LYS A 161 -2.48 7.12 6.34
C LYS A 161 -1.54 8.33 6.42
N LYS A 162 -0.22 8.15 6.30
CA LYS A 162 0.77 9.22 6.25
C LYS A 162 0.99 9.66 4.80
N VAL A 163 1.20 8.70 3.89
CA VAL A 163 1.46 9.00 2.47
C VAL A 163 0.23 9.52 1.72
N ALA A 164 -0.97 9.43 2.31
CA ALA A 164 -2.15 10.13 1.83
C ALA A 164 -1.97 11.66 1.75
N ASP A 165 -1.10 12.25 2.59
CA ASP A 165 -0.68 13.64 2.42
C ASP A 165 0.33 13.73 1.27
N VAL A 166 -0.12 14.25 0.13
CA VAL A 166 0.69 14.40 -1.09
C VAL A 166 1.97 15.20 -0.85
N LYS A 167 1.93 16.27 -0.04
CA LYS A 167 3.11 17.10 0.23
C LYS A 167 4.12 16.34 1.08
N TYR A 168 3.63 15.59 2.06
CA TYR A 168 4.47 14.72 2.89
C TYR A 168 5.12 13.62 2.04
N ALA A 169 4.34 12.91 1.22
CA ALA A 169 4.82 11.81 0.39
C ALA A 169 5.86 12.27 -0.64
N LYS A 170 5.64 13.39 -1.33
CA LYS A 170 6.61 13.95 -2.29
C LYS A 170 7.93 14.31 -1.60
N LYS A 171 7.90 14.95 -0.43
CA LYS A 171 9.11 15.25 0.35
C LYS A 171 9.85 13.99 0.78
N LEU A 172 9.13 12.96 1.22
CA LEU A 172 9.71 11.67 1.59
C LEU A 172 10.40 11.03 0.39
N TYR A 173 9.73 10.97 -0.76
CA TYR A 173 10.26 10.43 -2.01
C TYR A 173 11.53 11.16 -2.45
N GLU A 174 11.48 12.49 -2.58
CA GLU A 174 12.64 13.32 -2.98
C GLU A 174 13.84 13.13 -2.05
N SER A 175 13.60 12.97 -0.74
CA SER A 175 14.69 12.77 0.23
C SER A 175 15.42 11.43 0.03
N LEU A 176 14.71 10.40 -0.45
CA LEU A 176 15.27 9.07 -0.67
C LEU A 176 15.98 8.97 -2.02
N ILE A 177 15.42 9.59 -3.07
CA ILE A 177 16.10 9.73 -4.36
C ILE A 177 17.44 10.45 -4.19
N LYS A 178 17.47 11.60 -3.52
CA LYS A 178 18.73 12.33 -3.27
C LYS A 178 19.77 11.50 -2.54
N LYS A 179 19.33 10.64 -1.61
CA LYS A 179 20.22 9.74 -0.88
C LYS A 179 20.76 8.64 -1.79
N LEU A 180 19.95 8.10 -2.69
CA LEU A 180 20.34 7.09 -3.68
C LEU A 180 21.38 7.66 -4.66
N ASP A 181 21.15 8.85 -5.22
CA ASP A 181 22.07 9.51 -6.15
C ASP A 181 23.45 9.78 -5.51
N LEU A 182 23.47 10.12 -4.22
CA LEU A 182 24.70 10.34 -3.47
C LEU A 182 25.50 9.03 -3.28
N ILE A 183 24.83 7.89 -3.14
CA ILE A 183 25.50 6.59 -3.02
C ILE A 183 26.03 6.13 -4.38
N SER A 184 25.28 6.34 -5.46
CA SER A 184 25.66 5.94 -6.82
C SER A 184 26.79 6.79 -7.43
N SER A 185 27.15 7.92 -6.80
CA SER A 185 28.24 8.81 -7.21
C SER A 185 29.55 8.60 -6.44
N LEU A 186 29.59 7.62 -5.54
CA LEU A 186 30.77 7.16 -4.79
C LEU A 186 31.34 5.87 -5.41
#